data_AF-A0A950GDY3-F1
#
_entry.id   AF-A0A950GDY3-F1
#
_cell.length_a   1.000
_cell.length_b   1.000
_cell.length_c   1.000
_cell.angle_alpha   90.00
_cell.angle_beta   90.00
_cell.angle_gamma   90.00
#
_symmetry.space_group_name_H-M   'P 1'
#
loop_
_entity.id
_entity.type
_entity.pdbx_description
1 polymer ?
#
loop_
_entity_poly.entity_id
_entity_poly.type
_entity_poly.pdbx_seq_one_letter_code
_entity_poly.pdbx_strand_id
1 'polypeptide(L)'
;MATVIGVEREVFTRNSKTGLLRHTTETAFYVSNRPVAAARAAEAIRAHWGIETTSHYSRDVTFAEDRSRIRTNPGVFARLRSFGFNILKANRTDTLSQDRYRAALAGVKKLGNLVAIPQR
;
A
#
# COMPACT_ATOMS: atom_id res chain seq x y z
N MET A 1 -5.41 -15.10 -27.61
CA MET A 1 -6.06 -13.83 -27.99
C MET A 1 -5.83 -12.83 -26.86
N ALA A 2 -5.27 -11.66 -27.18
CA ALA A 2 -5.08 -10.58 -26.22
C ALA A 2 -6.35 -9.70 -26.15
N THR A 3 -6.56 -9.01 -25.03
CA THR A 3 -7.71 -8.13 -24.80
C THR A 3 -7.24 -6.78 -24.28
N VAL A 4 -7.81 -5.71 -24.83
CA VAL A 4 -7.64 -4.34 -24.33
C VAL A 4 -8.87 -3.99 -23.51
N ILE A 5 -8.65 -3.44 -22.31
CA ILE A 5 -9.72 -3.07 -21.37
C ILE A 5 -9.63 -1.55 -21.18
N GLY A 6 -10.69 -0.83 -21.52
CA GLY A 6 -10.85 0.59 -21.20
C GLY A 6 -11.59 0.76 -19.88
N VAL A 7 -11.07 1.62 -19.00
CA VAL A 7 -11.72 2.00 -17.74
C VAL A 7 -11.85 3.51 -17.69
N GLU A 8 -13.08 4.00 -17.65
CA GLU A 8 -13.39 5.39 -17.35
C GLU A 8 -13.58 5.55 -15.84
N ARG A 9 -13.02 6.63 -15.29
CA ARG A 9 -13.11 6.93 -13.85
C ARG A 9 -13.33 8.41 -13.62
N GLU A 10 -14.19 8.70 -12.67
CA GLU A 10 -14.32 10.01 -12.04
C GLU A 10 -13.31 10.11 -10.90
N VAL A 11 -12.52 11.17 -10.91
CA VAL A 11 -11.45 11.41 -9.94
C VAL A 11 -11.74 12.70 -9.20
N PHE A 12 -11.82 12.59 -7.87
CA PHE A 12 -11.98 13.73 -6.98
C PHE A 12 -10.70 13.93 -6.17
N THR A 13 -9.95 14.97 -6.51
CA THR A 13 -8.70 15.30 -5.82
C THR A 13 -8.90 16.53 -4.95
N ARG A 14 -8.54 16.43 -3.67
CA ARG A 14 -8.59 17.59 -2.76
C ARG A 14 -7.47 18.57 -3.10
N ASN A 15 -7.83 19.81 -3.40
CA ASN A 15 -6.86 20.88 -3.57
C ASN A 15 -6.29 21.27 -2.20
N SER A 16 -4.97 21.17 -2.03
CA SER A 16 -4.31 21.46 -0.76
C SER A 16 -4.35 22.93 -0.36
N LYS A 17 -4.45 23.86 -1.33
CA LYS A 17 -4.49 25.30 -1.07
C LYS A 17 -5.89 25.80 -0.72
N THR A 18 -6.92 25.34 -1.45
CA THR A 18 -8.30 25.84 -1.29
C THR A 18 -9.18 24.92 -0.46
N GLY A 19 -8.77 23.67 -0.23
CA GLY A 19 -9.56 22.66 0.48
C GLY A 19 -10.72 22.07 -0.33
N LEU A 20 -11.03 22.62 -1.51
CA LEU A 20 -12.10 22.18 -2.40
C LEU A 20 -11.72 20.90 -3.16
N LEU A 21 -12.73 20.11 -3.55
CA LEU A 21 -12.55 18.97 -4.44
C LEU A 21 -12.49 19.45 -5.89
N ARG A 22 -11.45 19.03 -6.61
CA ARG A 22 -11.36 19.15 -8.06
C ARG A 22 -11.86 17.85 -8.68
N HIS A 23 -12.84 17.95 -9.56
CA HIS A 23 -13.39 16.83 -10.33
C HIS A 23 -12.71 16.75 -11.71
N THR A 24 -12.30 15.56 -12.10
CA THR A 24 -11.80 15.24 -13.45
C THR A 24 -12.25 13.86 -13.88
N THR A 25 -12.40 13.67 -15.20
CA THR A 25 -12.62 12.35 -15.81
C THR A 25 -11.32 11.87 -16.43
N GLU A 26 -11.01 10.58 -16.27
CA GLU A 26 -9.85 9.94 -16.86
C GLU A 26 -10.21 8.62 -17.50
N THR A 27 -9.50 8.26 -18.57
CA THR A 27 -9.58 6.94 -19.21
C THR A 27 -8.24 6.24 -19.09
N ALA A 28 -8.24 5.03 -18.55
CA ALA A 28 -7.07 4.16 -18.43
C ALA A 28 -7.24 2.91 -19.29
N PHE A 29 -6.16 2.50 -19.98
CA PHE A 29 -6.14 1.29 -20.80
C PHE A 29 -5.27 0.22 -20.14
N TYR A 30 -5.79 -1.00 -20.07
CA TYR A 30 -5.09 -2.18 -19.57
C TYR A 30 -5.00 -3.24 -20.67
N VAL A 31 -3.94 -4.03 -20.65
CA VAL A 31 -3.71 -5.10 -21.61
C VAL A 31 -3.66 -6.43 -20.88
N SER A 32 -4.41 -7.42 -21.39
CA SER A 32 -4.39 -8.80 -20.93
C SER A 32 -3.96 -9.72 -22.06
N ASN A 33 -3.10 -10.69 -21.77
CA ASN A 33 -2.73 -11.75 -22.71
C ASN A 33 -3.80 -12.86 -22.81
N ARG A 34 -4.89 -12.75 -22.06
CA ARG A 34 -6.03 -13.66 -22.06
C ARG A 34 -7.34 -12.89 -22.23
N PRO A 35 -8.37 -13.51 -22.86
CA PRO A 35 -9.73 -12.98 -22.82
C PRO A 35 -10.19 -12.81 -21.38
N VAL A 36 -10.74 -11.63 -21.06
CA VAL A 36 -11.29 -11.33 -19.74
C VAL A 36 -12.58 -10.53 -19.88
N ALA A 37 -13.62 -10.92 -19.15
CA ALA A 37 -14.87 -10.19 -19.11
C ALA A 37 -14.68 -8.84 -18.41
N ALA A 38 -15.39 -7.80 -18.88
CA ALA A 38 -15.28 -6.45 -18.34
C ALA A 38 -15.51 -6.39 -16.82
N ALA A 39 -16.54 -7.09 -16.31
CA ALA A 39 -16.83 -7.15 -14.87
C ALA A 39 -15.65 -7.74 -14.07
N ARG A 40 -15.04 -8.82 -14.57
CA ARG A 40 -13.89 -9.46 -13.92
C ARG A 40 -12.65 -8.57 -13.96
N ALA A 41 -12.42 -7.86 -15.06
CA ALA A 41 -11.34 -6.89 -15.16
C ALA A 41 -11.54 -5.74 -14.18
N ALA A 42 -12.76 -5.22 -14.04
CA ALA A 42 -13.08 -4.15 -13.10
C ALA A 42 -12.81 -4.57 -11.64
N GLU A 43 -13.25 -5.76 -11.24
CA GLU A 43 -12.92 -6.33 -9.92
C GLU A 43 -11.42 -6.42 -9.68
N ALA A 44 -10.68 -6.98 -10.64
CA ALA A 44 -9.24 -7.17 -10.52
C ALA A 44 -8.50 -5.84 -10.42
N ILE A 45 -8.86 -4.86 -11.24
CA ILE A 45 -8.28 -3.51 -11.24
C ILE A 45 -8.56 -2.83 -9.89
N ARG A 46 -9.81 -2.90 -9.38
CA ARG A 46 -10.16 -2.34 -8.07
C ARG A 46 -9.42 -3.03 -6.92
N ALA A 47 -9.29 -4.35 -6.97
CA ALA A 47 -8.52 -5.11 -5.97
C ALA A 47 -7.02 -4.72 -6.00
N HIS A 48 -6.46 -4.51 -7.18
CA HIS A 48 -5.08 -4.06 -7.35
C HIS A 48 -4.85 -2.67 -6.69
N TRP A 49 -5.75 -1.71 -6.90
CA TRP A 49 -5.69 -0.41 -6.21
C TRP A 49 -5.74 -0.51 -4.68
N GLY A 50 -6.42 -1.53 -4.15
CA GLY A 50 -6.42 -1.82 -2.72
C GLY A 50 -5.02 -2.19 -2.20
N ILE A 51 -4.22 -2.91 -2.99
CA ILE A 51 -2.83 -3.24 -2.64
C ILE A 51 -1.98 -1.98 -2.63
N GLU A 52 -2.08 -1.16 -3.67
CA GLU A 52 -1.31 0.08 -3.81
C GLU A 52 -1.58 1.04 -2.65
N THR A 53 -2.85 1.23 -2.32
CA THR A 53 -3.27 2.15 -1.25
C THR A 53 -2.91 1.63 0.14
N THR A 54 -3.16 0.34 0.42
CA THR A 54 -3.03 -0.20 1.79
C THR A 54 -1.66 -0.78 2.10
N SER A 55 -0.80 -0.99 1.10
CA SER A 55 0.52 -1.58 1.27
C SER A 55 1.64 -0.68 0.77
N HIS A 56 1.60 -0.23 -0.48
CA HIS A 56 2.70 0.54 -1.07
C HIS A 56 2.80 1.91 -0.41
N TYR A 57 1.73 2.71 -0.44
CA TYR A 57 1.72 4.04 0.19
C TYR A 57 2.17 4.04 1.65
N SER A 58 1.74 3.03 2.42
CA SER A 58 2.14 2.90 3.82
C SER A 58 3.64 2.61 3.97
N ARG A 59 4.23 1.76 3.13
CA ARG A 59 5.67 1.48 3.15
C ARG A 59 6.48 2.69 2.67
N ASP A 60 6.04 3.32 1.60
CA ASP A 60 6.70 4.47 0.99
C ASP A 60 6.77 5.65 1.95
N VAL A 61 5.64 6.00 2.57
CA VAL A 61 5.53 7.17 3.45
C VAL A 61 5.83 6.84 4.91
N THR A 62 5.19 5.82 5.48
CA THR A 62 5.31 5.54 6.93
C THR A 62 6.64 4.85 7.26
N PHE A 63 7.15 3.99 6.37
CA PHE A 63 8.46 3.34 6.54
C PHE A 63 9.59 4.05 5.77
N ALA A 64 9.29 5.22 5.19
CA ALA A 64 10.23 6.09 4.50
C ALA A 64 11.06 5.35 3.44
N GLU A 65 10.41 4.47 2.67
CA GLU A 65 11.06 3.71 1.60
C GLU A 65 11.54 4.65 0.48
N ASP A 66 10.68 5.56 0.02
CA ASP A 66 11.03 6.58 -1.00
C ASP A 66 12.20 7.49 -0.58
N ARG A 67 12.28 7.79 0.73
CA ARG A 67 13.32 8.67 1.27
C ARG A 67 14.59 7.91 1.63
N SER A 68 14.65 6.60 1.40
CA SER A 68 15.78 5.77 1.82
C SER A 68 17.02 6.05 0.98
N ARG A 69 18.13 6.33 1.66
CA ARG A 69 19.44 6.54 1.03
C ARG A 69 20.33 5.29 1.04
N ILE A 70 19.79 4.13 1.44
CA ILE A 70 20.53 2.86 1.48
C ILE A 70 20.81 2.42 0.05
N ARG A 71 22.10 2.37 -0.34
CA ARG A 71 22.53 1.95 -1.68
C ARG A 71 23.23 0.59 -1.72
N THR A 72 23.66 0.07 -0.57
CA THR A 72 24.22 -1.27 -0.44
C THR A 72 23.12 -2.23 0.00
N ASN A 73 22.88 -3.29 -0.76
CA ASN A 73 21.85 -4.31 -0.49
C ASN A 73 20.44 -3.74 -0.19
N PRO A 74 19.89 -2.84 -1.02
CA PRO A 74 18.59 -2.19 -0.75
C PRO A 74 17.43 -3.19 -0.59
N GLY A 75 17.48 -4.32 -1.30
CA GLY A 75 16.46 -5.37 -1.21
C GLY A 75 16.39 -6.06 0.16
N VAL A 76 17.51 -6.14 0.89
CA VAL A 76 17.51 -6.69 2.26
C VAL A 76 16.70 -5.78 3.17
N PHE A 77 16.93 -4.47 3.10
CA PHE A 77 16.22 -3.52 3.93
C PHE A 77 14.75 -3.37 3.52
N ALA A 78 14.42 -3.47 2.23
CA ALA A 78 13.02 -3.54 1.77
C ALA A 78 12.28 -4.75 2.37
N ARG A 79 12.95 -5.90 2.49
CA ARG A 79 12.38 -7.09 3.14
C ARG A 79 12.19 -6.88 4.64
N LEU A 80 13.14 -6.25 5.33
CA LEU A 80 13.01 -5.91 6.76
C LEU A 80 11.86 -4.92 7.01
N ARG A 81 11.69 -3.91 6.16
CA ARG A 81 10.52 -3.02 6.20
C ARG A 81 9.22 -3.79 6.02
N SER A 82 9.18 -4.68 5.04
CA SER A 82 7.99 -5.51 4.76
C SER A 82 7.65 -6.41 5.96
N PHE A 83 8.66 -6.98 6.62
CA PHE A 83 8.49 -7.77 7.83
C PHE A 83 7.90 -6.95 8.98
N GLY A 84 8.49 -5.80 9.29
CA GLY A 84 7.97 -4.90 10.34
C GLY A 84 6.58 -4.36 10.01
N PHE A 85 6.32 -4.00 8.75
CA PHE A 85 5.02 -3.59 8.25
C PHE A 85 3.95 -4.66 8.49
N ASN A 86 4.23 -5.92 8.13
CA ASN A 86 3.26 -7.01 8.29
C ASN A 86 2.95 -7.27 9.77
N ILE A 87 3.95 -7.25 10.66
CA ILE A 87 3.75 -7.40 12.10
C ILE A 87 2.86 -6.29 12.66
N LEU A 88 3.18 -5.04 12.34
CA LEU A 88 2.39 -3.91 12.84
C LEU A 88 0.99 -3.86 12.23
N LYS A 89 0.83 -4.29 10.97
CA LYS A 89 -0.48 -4.39 10.32
C LYS A 89 -1.35 -5.47 10.95
N ALA A 90 -0.76 -6.61 11.34
CA ALA A 90 -1.46 -7.70 12.00
C ALA A 90 -1.86 -7.36 13.46
N ASN A 91 -1.01 -6.61 14.16
CA ASN A 91 -1.22 -6.22 15.57
C ASN A 91 -1.69 -4.75 15.71
N ARG A 92 -2.37 -4.22 14.70
CA ARG A 92 -2.69 -2.80 14.61
C ARG A 92 -3.64 -2.39 15.73
N THR A 93 -3.24 -1.38 16.51
CA THR A 93 -4.06 -0.80 17.59
C THR A 93 -4.52 0.61 17.29
N ASP A 94 -3.83 1.32 16.40
CA ASP A 94 -4.09 2.71 16.04
C ASP A 94 -3.68 2.94 14.57
N THR A 95 -3.30 4.17 14.21
CA THR A 95 -2.62 4.45 12.94
C THR A 95 -1.27 3.75 12.88
N LEU A 96 -0.91 3.27 11.69
CA LEU A 96 0.35 2.57 11.46
C LEU A 96 1.57 3.44 11.85
N SER A 97 1.46 4.77 11.69
CA SER A 97 2.51 5.71 12.10
C SER A 97 2.70 5.74 13.61
N GLN A 98 1.60 5.77 14.38
CA GLN A 98 1.65 5.74 15.85
C GLN A 98 2.15 4.38 16.36
N ASP A 99 1.66 3.29 15.80
CA ASP A 99 2.09 1.94 16.19
C ASP A 99 3.59 1.73 15.88
N ARG A 100 4.08 2.24 14.75
CA ARG A 100 5.52 2.25 14.43
C ARG A 100 6.33 3.08 15.43
N TYR A 101 5.85 4.25 15.82
CA TYR A 101 6.52 5.11 16.81
C TYR A 101 6.59 4.43 18.19
N ARG A 102 5.47 3.86 18.66
CA ARG A 102 5.42 3.08 19.90
C ARG A 102 6.37 1.88 19.85
N ALA A 103 6.40 1.14 18.75
CA ALA A 103 7.28 0.01 18.55
C ALA A 103 8.77 0.40 18.60
N ALA A 104 9.15 1.57 18.07
CA ALA A 104 10.51 2.09 18.16
C ALA A 104 10.94 2.42 19.60
N LEU A 105 10.01 2.89 20.45
CA LEU A 105 10.28 3.21 21.86
C LEU A 105 10.16 2.01 22.80
N ALA A 106 9.43 0.98 22.39
CA ALA A 106 9.04 -0.16 23.22
C ALA A 106 10.21 -1.10 23.60
N GLY A 107 11.32 -1.03 22.86
CA GLY A 107 12.48 -1.91 23.05
C GLY A 107 12.26 -3.34 22.55
N VAL A 108 13.35 -4.11 22.43
CA VAL A 108 13.38 -5.42 21.75
C VAL A 108 12.45 -6.45 22.40
N LYS A 109 12.33 -6.46 23.73
CA LYS A 109 11.46 -7.41 24.44
C LYS A 109 9.98 -7.28 24.03
N LYS A 110 9.48 -6.05 23.96
CA LYS A 110 8.09 -5.77 23.60
C LYS A 110 7.82 -5.98 22.12
N LEU A 111 8.82 -5.80 21.26
CA LEU A 111 8.76 -6.23 19.86
C LEU A 111 8.64 -7.75 19.72
N GLY A 112 9.31 -8.52 20.58
CA GLY A 112 9.19 -9.99 20.62
C GLY A 112 7.74 -10.47 20.80
N ASN A 113 6.95 -9.77 21.63
CA ASN A 113 5.55 -10.09 21.83
C ASN A 113 4.68 -9.86 20.58
N LEU A 114 5.06 -8.93 19.70
CA LEU A 114 4.34 -8.66 18.44
C LEU A 114 4.64 -9.73 17.37
N VAL A 115 5.79 -10.40 17.48
CA VAL A 115 6.22 -11.48 16.57
C VAL A 115 5.53 -12.80 16.91
N ALA A 116 5.11 -12.99 18.16
CA ALA A 116 4.24 -14.08 18.58
C ALA A 116 2.83 -13.87 18.01
N ILE A 117 2.69 -13.99 16.68
CA ILE A 117 1.40 -13.96 16.00
C ILE A 117 0.58 -15.10 16.60
N PRO A 118 -0.55 -14.83 17.30
CA PRO A 118 -1.42 -15.88 17.78
C PRO A 118 -1.90 -16.67 16.57
N GLN A 119 -1.67 -17.98 16.57
CA GLN A 119 -2.28 -18.87 15.59
C GLN A 119 -3.80 -18.74 15.77
N ARG A 120 -4.49 -18.24 14.74
CA ARG A 120 -5.95 -18.26 14.70
C ARG A 120 -6.45 -19.64 14.36
#